data_AF-A0A2T9ZYE1-F1
#
_entry.id   AF-A0A2T9ZYE1-F1
#
_cell.length_a   1.000
_cell.length_b   1.000
_cell.length_c   1.000
_cell.angle_alpha   90.00
_cell.angle_beta   90.00
_cell.angle_gamma   90.00
#
_symmetry.space_group_name_H-M   'P 1'
#
loop_
_entity.id
_entity.type
_entity.pdbx_description
1 polymer ?
#
loop_
_entity_poly.entity_id
_entity_poly.type
_entity_poly.pdbx_seq_one_letter_code
_entity_poly.pdbx_strand_id
1 'polypeptide(L)'
;MSDLQDLELIIRSGTSIIFIESDDEKQVETLFERLANQLGRQLLRWTVASGLTNLHTNQISHLAIKEPARVLAEFAGRTAPAIYMLMDVHHWLDDPLTLRQLKEIALGNRSQTLVLVSHNAEIPDELRSLSARFELSLPDRNALKNLLQAEIREWGRHNNRNVKAKREVIEPMLSNLSGLSLRDARQLIRNAIYDDGMLTETDLDDLAKTKYRLLDNTGVLSLELDSAKFSQVAGLGNLKRWLEQRREIFINDGAPSGLDLPKGILLLGVQGGGKSLAAKSVAGSWHLPLLRLDFATLYNKYYGETERNLRDSLKTAESMAPCVLWIDEIEKGLATDDDGGPSKRILGTLLIWMAERDSRVFLVATANDIEMLPPELLRKGRFDEVFFVDLPDAEIREAIFAIHLAKREQNPDAFDMKKLQQASEGFSGAEIEQAIVAALYTSHASRESLDTAHILSEIEQTRPLSVLMAEKIAHLRSWAAQRTVTA
;
A
#
# COMPACT_ATOMS: atom_id res chain seq x y z
N MET A 1 -7.09 -4.40 21.79
CA MET A 1 -7.67 -3.67 22.94
C MET A 1 -8.54 -2.58 22.37
N SER A 2 -9.59 -2.13 23.06
CA SER A 2 -10.42 -1.05 22.50
C SER A 2 -9.72 0.29 22.77
N ASP A 3 -9.67 1.17 21.77
CA ASP A 3 -9.12 2.54 21.91
C ASP A 3 -9.63 3.26 23.17
N LEU A 4 -10.86 2.94 23.57
CA LEU A 4 -11.49 3.46 24.78
C LEU A 4 -10.76 3.06 26.07
N GLN A 5 -10.29 1.81 26.19
CA GLN A 5 -9.53 1.35 27.36
C GLN A 5 -8.14 2.00 27.41
N ASP A 6 -7.48 2.12 26.26
CA ASP A 6 -6.14 2.71 26.18
C ASP A 6 -6.19 4.22 26.50
N LEU A 7 -7.17 4.95 25.96
CA LEU A 7 -7.42 6.33 26.32
C LEU A 7 -7.81 6.51 27.78
N GLU A 8 -8.62 5.61 28.34
CA GLU A 8 -8.96 5.64 29.77
C GLU A 8 -7.70 5.52 30.63
N LEU A 9 -6.79 4.61 30.27
CA LEU A 9 -5.53 4.43 30.97
C LEU A 9 -4.64 5.67 30.90
N ILE A 10 -4.54 6.31 29.73
CA ILE A 10 -3.80 7.58 29.53
C ILE A 10 -4.39 8.72 30.39
N ILE A 11 -5.71 8.86 30.43
CA ILE A 11 -6.35 9.90 31.25
C ILE A 11 -6.14 9.60 32.75
N ARG A 12 -6.23 8.33 33.16
CA ARG A 12 -6.06 7.92 34.56
C ARG A 12 -4.60 8.00 35.03
N SER A 13 -3.62 7.85 34.14
CA SER A 13 -2.19 8.04 34.49
C SER A 13 -1.83 9.50 34.79
N GLY A 14 -2.76 10.43 34.59
CA GLY A 14 -2.57 11.85 34.88
C GLY A 14 -1.93 12.62 33.73
N THR A 15 -1.98 12.09 32.51
CA THR A 15 -1.56 12.81 31.31
C THR A 15 -2.51 13.98 31.05
N SER A 16 -1.97 15.20 31.07
CA SER A 16 -2.78 16.42 30.97
C SER A 16 -3.11 16.80 29.53
N ILE A 17 -2.26 16.44 28.55
CA ILE A 17 -2.47 16.72 27.12
C ILE A 17 -2.47 15.42 26.33
N ILE A 18 -3.47 15.21 25.49
CA ILE A 18 -3.53 14.12 24.53
C ILE A 18 -3.57 14.73 23.14
N PHE A 19 -2.63 14.36 22.28
CA PHE A 19 -2.58 14.78 20.89
C PHE A 19 -3.11 13.65 20.00
N ILE A 20 -4.10 13.94 19.18
CA ILE A 20 -4.75 12.97 18.28
C ILE A 20 -4.65 13.48 16.84
N GLU A 21 -3.97 12.70 16.02
CA GLU A 21 -3.90 12.93 14.58
C GLU A 21 -5.03 12.15 13.90
N SER A 22 -6.02 12.84 13.36
CA SER A 22 -7.18 12.21 12.70
C SER A 22 -7.95 13.18 11.81
N ASP A 23 -8.28 12.72 10.60
CA ASP A 23 -9.21 13.39 9.68
C ASP A 23 -10.70 13.09 9.97
N ASP A 24 -10.98 12.17 10.91
CA ASP A 24 -12.32 11.81 11.34
C ASP A 24 -12.62 12.38 12.73
N GLU A 25 -12.85 13.69 12.77
CA GLU A 25 -13.23 14.41 13.99
C GLU A 25 -14.46 13.79 14.67
N LYS A 26 -15.41 13.30 13.88
CA LYS A 26 -16.67 12.75 14.40
C LYS A 26 -16.45 11.44 15.15
N GLN A 27 -15.55 10.59 14.66
CA GLN A 27 -15.13 9.39 15.37
C GLN A 27 -14.45 9.75 16.69
N VAL A 28 -13.56 10.74 16.70
CA VAL A 28 -12.89 11.22 17.92
C VAL A 28 -13.94 11.71 18.93
N GLU A 29 -14.87 12.59 18.51
CA GLU A 29 -15.96 13.09 19.36
C GLU A 29 -16.75 11.94 19.99
N THR A 30 -17.20 10.98 19.16
CA THR A 30 -18.01 9.84 19.62
C THR A 30 -17.25 8.98 20.64
N LEU A 31 -15.95 8.82 20.47
CA LEU A 31 -15.09 8.07 21.39
C LEU A 31 -14.97 8.80 22.73
N PHE A 32 -14.70 10.11 22.70
CA PHE A 32 -14.59 10.92 23.91
C PHE A 32 -15.92 11.15 24.62
N GLU A 33 -17.05 11.15 23.92
CA GLU A 33 -18.39 11.15 24.54
C GLU A 33 -18.59 9.91 25.42
N ARG A 34 -18.25 8.72 24.90
CA ARG A 34 -18.32 7.47 25.65
C ARG A 34 -17.35 7.48 26.84
N LEU A 35 -16.13 7.93 26.62
CA LEU A 35 -15.09 8.01 27.64
C LEU A 35 -15.46 9.00 28.76
N ALA A 36 -15.96 10.18 28.42
CA ALA A 36 -16.40 11.19 29.37
C ALA A 36 -17.56 10.68 30.23
N ASN A 37 -18.53 9.98 29.62
CA ASN A 37 -19.63 9.32 30.33
C ASN A 37 -19.12 8.27 31.33
N GLN A 38 -18.15 7.44 30.93
CA GLN A 38 -17.57 6.42 31.79
C GLN A 38 -16.75 7.01 32.96
N LEU A 39 -16.06 8.12 32.72
CA LEU A 39 -15.26 8.82 33.73
C LEU A 39 -16.08 9.79 34.59
N GLY A 40 -17.35 10.04 34.26
CA GLY A 40 -18.19 11.05 34.93
C GLY A 40 -17.65 12.47 34.77
N ARG A 41 -17.01 12.79 33.64
CA ARG A 41 -16.43 14.11 33.34
C ARG A 41 -17.28 14.85 32.31
N GLN A 42 -17.24 16.18 32.36
CA GLN A 42 -17.85 16.99 31.29
C GLN A 42 -17.00 16.91 30.02
N LEU A 43 -17.64 16.92 28.85
CA LEU A 43 -16.98 17.01 27.56
C LEU A 43 -17.31 18.33 26.87
N LEU A 44 -16.28 19.12 26.61
CA LEU A 44 -16.39 20.43 25.99
C LEU A 44 -15.57 20.44 24.71
N ARG A 45 -16.18 20.84 23.59
CA ARG A 45 -15.52 21.00 22.31
C ARG A 45 -15.37 22.47 21.98
N TRP A 46 -14.19 22.86 21.52
CA TRP A 46 -13.95 24.15 20.93
C TRP A 46 -13.58 24.01 19.45
N THR A 47 -14.21 24.83 18.61
CA THR A 47 -13.78 25.07 17.23
C THR A 47 -13.73 26.57 16.97
N VAL A 48 -12.89 27.02 16.03
CA VAL A 48 -12.85 28.44 15.63
C VAL A 48 -14.21 28.94 15.09
N ALA A 49 -14.99 28.05 14.46
CA ALA A 49 -16.28 28.38 13.87
C ALA A 49 -17.39 28.54 14.92
N SER A 50 -17.49 27.59 15.85
CA SER A 50 -18.62 27.47 16.80
C SER A 50 -18.29 27.93 18.22
N GLY A 51 -17.02 28.17 18.56
CA GLY A 51 -16.58 28.45 19.91
C GLY A 51 -16.74 27.23 20.82
N LEU A 52 -16.92 27.47 22.12
CA LEU A 52 -17.03 26.43 23.14
C LEU A 52 -18.45 25.86 23.24
N THR A 53 -18.59 24.55 23.01
CA THR A 53 -19.85 23.81 23.03
C THR A 53 -19.75 22.65 24.02
N ASN A 54 -20.78 22.44 24.85
CA ASN A 54 -20.89 21.24 25.69
C ASN A 54 -21.56 20.12 24.88
N LEU A 55 -20.84 19.02 24.66
CA LEU A 55 -21.33 17.92 23.81
C LEU A 55 -22.42 17.08 24.49
N HIS A 56 -22.53 17.08 25.82
CA HIS A 56 -23.59 16.36 26.54
C HIS A 56 -24.95 17.06 26.48
N THR A 57 -24.96 18.39 26.61
CA THR A 57 -26.20 19.18 26.63
C THR A 57 -26.54 19.80 25.28
N ASN A 58 -25.61 19.70 24.33
CA ASN A 58 -25.64 20.39 23.04
C ASN A 58 -25.89 21.91 23.18
N GLN A 59 -25.54 22.48 24.34
CA GLN A 59 -25.64 23.91 24.61
C GLN A 59 -24.35 24.59 24.19
N ILE A 60 -24.50 25.60 23.32
CA ILE A 60 -23.44 26.54 22.98
C ILE A 60 -23.26 27.46 24.18
N SER A 61 -22.03 27.60 24.69
CA SER A 61 -21.75 28.59 25.74
C SER A 61 -22.07 29.98 25.18
N HIS A 62 -22.80 30.80 25.93
CA HIS A 62 -23.27 32.13 25.49
C HIS A 62 -22.14 33.10 25.08
N LEU A 63 -20.89 32.77 25.39
CA LEU A 63 -19.69 33.47 24.93
C LEU A 63 -19.11 32.68 23.76
N ALA A 64 -19.40 33.11 22.53
CA ALA A 64 -18.76 32.58 21.32
C ALA A 64 -17.29 33.02 21.24
N ILE A 65 -16.48 32.56 22.18
CA ILE A 65 -15.05 32.89 22.25
C ILE A 65 -14.34 32.10 21.14
N LYS A 66 -13.95 32.83 20.10
CA LYS A 66 -13.25 32.27 18.92
C LYS A 66 -11.73 32.37 19.02
N GLU A 67 -11.20 33.13 19.97
CA GLU A 67 -9.76 33.26 20.19
C GLU A 67 -9.27 32.12 21.12
N PRO A 68 -8.34 31.25 20.68
CA PRO A 68 -7.84 30.13 21.48
C PRO A 68 -7.33 30.58 22.86
N ALA A 69 -6.57 31.67 22.90
CA ALA A 69 -5.97 32.17 24.14
C ALA A 69 -7.00 32.55 25.22
N ARG A 70 -8.17 33.06 24.82
CA ARG A 70 -9.26 33.38 25.74
C ARG A 70 -9.96 32.13 26.26
N VAL A 71 -10.11 31.12 25.40
CA VAL A 71 -10.71 29.83 25.76
C VAL A 71 -9.82 29.09 26.76
N LEU A 72 -8.51 29.08 26.52
CA LEU A 72 -7.53 28.49 27.43
C LEU A 72 -7.51 29.22 28.78
N ALA A 73 -7.63 30.54 28.79
CA ALA A 73 -7.75 31.31 30.03
C ALA A 73 -9.02 30.92 30.84
N GLU A 74 -10.14 30.67 30.16
CA GLU A 74 -11.36 30.19 30.79
C GLU A 74 -11.18 28.77 31.36
N PHE A 75 -10.45 27.90 30.66
CA PHE A 75 -10.17 26.54 31.13
C PHE A 75 -9.30 26.53 32.39
N ALA A 76 -8.26 27.36 32.41
CA ALA A 76 -7.36 27.50 33.56
C ALA A 76 -8.11 27.94 34.84
N GLY A 77 -9.18 28.73 34.70
CA GLY A 77 -10.01 29.18 35.82
C GLY A 77 -11.02 28.15 36.36
N ARG A 78 -11.24 27.03 35.65
CA ARG A 78 -12.22 26.00 36.04
C ARG A 78 -11.59 24.94 36.96
N THR A 79 -12.34 24.50 37.96
CA THR A 79 -11.90 23.46 38.91
C THR A 79 -12.59 22.11 38.72
N ALA A 80 -13.70 22.08 38.00
CA ALA A 80 -14.46 20.87 37.74
C ALA A 80 -13.70 19.92 36.79
N PRO A 81 -13.71 18.59 37.04
CA PRO A 81 -13.12 17.61 36.14
C PRO A 81 -13.80 17.63 34.77
N ALA A 82 -13.01 17.88 33.73
CA ALA A 82 -13.51 18.01 32.36
C ALA A 82 -12.46 17.56 31.34
N ILE A 83 -12.97 17.14 30.19
CA ILE A 83 -12.20 16.87 28.98
C ILE A 83 -12.51 18.00 28.00
N TYR A 84 -11.46 18.66 27.53
CA TYR A 84 -11.53 19.78 26.61
C TYR A 84 -10.95 19.37 25.26
N MET A 85 -11.80 19.23 24.25
CA MET A 85 -11.41 18.95 22.88
C MET A 85 -11.19 20.26 22.13
N LEU A 86 -9.95 20.49 21.69
CA LEU A 86 -9.55 21.63 20.88
C LEU A 86 -9.30 21.16 19.45
N MET A 87 -10.19 21.54 18.53
CA MET A 87 -10.08 21.16 17.12
C MET A 87 -9.19 22.15 16.38
N ASP A 88 -8.28 21.63 15.54
CA ASP A 88 -7.35 22.38 14.69
C ASP A 88 -6.46 23.39 15.43
N VAL A 89 -6.16 23.18 16.71
CA VAL A 89 -5.34 24.12 17.49
C VAL A 89 -3.91 24.28 16.96
N HIS A 90 -3.45 23.36 16.10
CA HIS A 90 -2.14 23.36 15.48
C HIS A 90 -1.75 24.68 14.81
N HIS A 91 -2.70 25.42 14.24
CA HIS A 91 -2.46 26.74 13.65
C HIS A 91 -1.99 27.80 14.66
N TRP A 92 -2.09 27.54 15.97
CA TRP A 92 -1.70 28.45 17.04
C TRP A 92 -0.65 27.85 17.99
N LEU A 93 -0.03 26.73 17.64
CA LEU A 93 1.04 26.15 18.48
C LEU A 93 2.33 26.96 18.42
N ASP A 94 2.54 27.74 17.35
CA ASP A 94 3.68 28.67 17.22
C ASP A 94 3.46 29.99 18.00
N ASP A 95 2.24 30.27 18.44
CA ASP A 95 1.94 31.46 19.23
C ASP A 95 2.45 31.29 20.68
N PRO A 96 3.40 32.11 21.16
CA PRO A 96 4.00 31.93 22.48
C PRO A 96 2.99 32.01 23.63
N LEU A 97 1.92 32.80 23.48
CA LEU A 97 0.89 32.94 24.51
C LEU A 97 0.07 31.63 24.62
N THR A 98 -0.42 31.13 23.49
CA THR A 98 -1.18 29.87 23.42
C THR A 98 -0.35 28.69 23.94
N LEU A 99 0.91 28.58 23.50
CA LEU A 99 1.83 27.54 23.97
C LEU A 99 2.05 27.60 25.49
N ARG A 100 2.27 28.81 26.02
CA ARG A 100 2.47 29.03 27.46
C ARG A 100 1.22 28.66 28.27
N GLN A 101 0.03 29.03 27.80
CA GLN A 101 -1.23 28.71 28.48
C GLN A 101 -1.52 27.20 28.49
N LEU A 102 -1.30 26.49 27.37
CA LEU A 102 -1.40 25.03 27.31
C LEU A 102 -0.48 24.38 28.34
N LYS A 103 0.76 24.85 28.44
CA LYS A 103 1.74 24.36 29.41
C LYS A 103 1.32 24.63 30.86
N GLU A 104 0.76 25.79 31.15
CA GLU A 104 0.27 26.13 32.49
C GLU A 104 -0.92 25.27 32.92
N ILE A 105 -1.89 25.04 32.03
CA ILE A 105 -3.00 24.12 32.29
C ILE A 105 -2.46 22.71 32.56
N ALA A 106 -1.52 22.25 31.74
CA ALA A 106 -0.96 20.90 31.86
C ALA A 106 -0.16 20.68 33.15
N LEU A 107 0.55 21.71 33.64
CA LEU A 107 1.32 21.67 34.89
C LEU A 107 0.45 21.91 36.13
N GLY A 108 -0.64 22.66 36.01
CA GLY A 108 -1.44 23.13 37.13
C GLY A 108 -2.43 22.10 37.68
N ASN A 109 -3.34 21.59 36.83
CA ASN A 109 -4.54 20.91 37.30
C ASN A 109 -4.72 19.49 36.71
N ARG A 110 -4.54 18.46 37.54
CA ARG A 110 -4.62 17.04 37.12
C ARG A 110 -6.04 16.53 36.84
N SER A 111 -7.07 17.29 37.16
CA SER A 111 -8.47 16.89 36.91
C SER A 111 -8.97 17.27 35.51
N GLN A 112 -8.19 18.08 34.78
CA GLN A 112 -8.49 18.50 33.41
C GLN A 112 -7.63 17.72 32.42
N THR A 113 -8.22 17.36 31.28
CA THR A 113 -7.49 16.76 30.16
C THR A 113 -7.76 17.58 28.91
N LEU A 114 -6.70 18.10 28.31
CA LEU A 114 -6.73 18.77 27.01
C LEU A 114 -6.55 17.71 25.93
N VAL A 115 -7.44 17.67 24.95
CA VAL A 115 -7.39 16.78 23.79
C VAL A 115 -7.24 17.67 22.57
N LEU A 116 -6.08 17.62 21.93
CA LEU A 116 -5.78 18.40 20.73
C LEU A 116 -6.02 17.50 19.52
N VAL A 117 -6.96 17.86 18.66
CA VAL A 117 -7.29 17.09 17.46
C VAL A 117 -6.87 17.89 16.23
N SER A 118 -6.08 17.28 15.35
CA SER A 118 -5.61 17.89 14.10
C SER A 118 -5.38 16.81 13.05
N HIS A 119 -5.40 17.18 11.78
CA HIS A 119 -5.07 16.29 10.66
C HIS A 119 -3.57 16.14 10.42
N ASN A 120 -2.75 17.11 10.84
CA ASN A 120 -1.30 17.08 10.69
C ASN A 120 -0.68 18.17 11.59
N ALA A 121 -0.10 17.78 12.72
CA ALA A 121 0.71 18.71 13.50
C ALA A 121 1.85 18.05 14.24
N GLU A 122 2.96 18.78 14.31
CA GLU A 122 4.08 18.44 15.18
C GLU A 122 3.83 18.99 16.59
N ILE A 123 4.17 18.19 17.60
CA ILE A 123 4.08 18.61 19.00
C ILE A 123 5.34 19.44 19.31
N PRO A 124 5.21 20.71 19.74
CA PRO A 124 6.35 21.52 20.16
C PRO A 124 7.10 20.87 21.32
N ASP A 125 8.43 21.04 21.34
CA ASP A 125 9.32 20.41 22.32
C ASP A 125 8.92 20.72 23.77
N GLU A 126 8.36 21.92 24.02
CA GLU A 126 7.89 22.36 25.32
C GLU A 126 6.70 21.56 25.87
N LEU A 127 5.91 20.96 24.97
CA LEU A 127 4.71 20.17 25.31
C LEU A 127 4.96 18.66 25.22
N ARG A 128 6.04 18.21 24.56
CA ARG A 128 6.33 16.76 24.37
C ARG A 128 6.32 15.97 25.68
N SER A 129 6.93 16.50 26.74
CA SER A 129 6.99 15.81 28.05
C SER A 129 5.67 15.80 28.84
N LEU A 130 4.71 16.64 28.44
CA LEU A 130 3.41 16.82 29.10
C LEU A 130 2.25 16.22 28.29
N SER A 131 2.55 15.67 27.12
CA SER A 131 1.57 15.15 26.18
C SER A 131 1.78 13.67 25.89
N ALA A 132 0.68 12.96 25.65
CA ALA A 132 0.70 11.65 25.01
C ALA A 132 0.15 11.79 23.59
N ARG A 133 0.82 11.18 22.63
CA ARG A 133 0.29 11.02 21.28
C ARG A 133 -0.58 9.77 21.24
N PHE A 134 -1.78 9.88 20.69
CA PHE A 134 -2.71 8.77 20.55
C PHE A 134 -3.19 8.69 19.11
N GLU A 135 -2.98 7.54 18.47
CA GLU A 135 -3.46 7.26 17.12
C GLU A 135 -4.64 6.28 17.24
N LEU A 136 -5.74 6.61 16.56
CA LEU A 136 -6.94 5.77 16.58
C LEU A 136 -6.68 4.45 15.85
N SER A 137 -7.17 3.35 16.40
CA SER A 137 -7.11 2.07 15.71
C SER A 137 -8.08 2.07 14.54
N LEU A 138 -7.65 1.48 13.43
CA LEU A 138 -8.55 1.21 12.30
C LEU A 138 -9.65 0.22 12.72
N PRO A 139 -10.85 0.32 12.13
CA PRO A 139 -11.96 -0.57 12.45
C PRO A 139 -11.61 -2.03 12.16
N ASP A 140 -11.92 -2.90 13.12
CA ASP A 140 -11.77 -4.34 12.95
C ASP A 140 -12.80 -4.91 11.96
N ARG A 141 -12.61 -6.17 11.56
CA ARG A 141 -13.49 -6.86 10.61
C ARG A 141 -14.96 -6.89 11.09
N ASN A 142 -15.19 -6.96 12.40
CA ASN A 142 -16.54 -6.96 12.97
C ASN A 142 -17.20 -5.57 12.87
N ALA A 143 -16.45 -4.50 13.15
CA ALA A 143 -16.90 -3.13 12.99
C ALA A 143 -17.24 -2.82 11.53
N LEU A 144 -16.40 -3.23 10.58
CA LEU A 144 -16.67 -3.08 9.14
C LEU A 144 -17.92 -3.85 8.71
N LYS A 145 -18.10 -5.08 9.20
CA LYS A 145 -19.31 -5.87 8.94
C LYS A 145 -20.57 -5.21 9.49
N ASN A 146 -20.49 -4.66 10.70
CA ASN A 146 -21.60 -3.93 11.31
C ASN A 146 -21.92 -2.64 10.54
N LEU A 147 -20.90 -1.93 10.06
CA LEU A 147 -21.04 -0.73 9.23
C LEU A 147 -21.74 -1.07 7.90
N LEU A 148 -21.26 -2.09 7.19
CA LEU A 148 -21.87 -2.57 5.94
C LEU A 148 -23.34 -2.92 6.13
N GLN A 149 -23.67 -3.67 7.19
CA GLN A 149 -25.07 -4.01 7.50
C GLN A 149 -25.91 -2.79 7.88
N ALA A 150 -25.34 -1.79 8.55
CA ALA A 150 -26.03 -0.56 8.89
C ALA A 150 -26.40 0.24 7.64
N GLU A 151 -25.45 0.45 6.72
CA GLU A 151 -25.67 1.19 5.48
C GLU A 151 -26.64 0.46 4.54
N ILE A 152 -26.55 -0.87 4.44
CA ILE A 152 -27.54 -1.68 3.69
C ILE A 152 -28.96 -1.48 4.23
N ARG A 153 -29.14 -1.47 5.56
CA ARG A 153 -30.46 -1.23 6.18
C ARG A 153 -30.94 0.20 5.98
N GLU A 154 -30.04 1.17 6.07
CA GLU A 154 -30.37 2.60 5.88
C GLU A 154 -30.81 2.86 4.43
N TRP A 155 -30.06 2.38 3.45
CA TRP A 155 -30.43 2.47 2.04
C TRP A 155 -31.77 1.79 1.76
N GLY A 156 -32.01 0.61 2.35
CA GLY A 156 -33.25 -0.11 2.14
C GLY A 156 -34.48 0.57 2.72
N ARG A 157 -34.33 1.27 3.86
CA ARG A 157 -35.39 2.13 4.43
C ARG A 157 -35.70 3.32 3.52
N HIS A 158 -34.68 3.95 2.95
CA HIS A 158 -34.85 5.11 2.08
C HIS A 158 -35.48 4.76 0.72
N ASN A 159 -35.13 3.60 0.15
CA ASN A 159 -35.55 3.20 -1.20
C ASN A 159 -36.71 2.19 -1.22
N ASN A 160 -37.21 1.79 -0.04
CA ASN A 160 -38.27 0.80 0.14
C ASN A 160 -38.00 -0.53 -0.62
N ARG A 161 -36.73 -0.91 -0.72
CA ARG A 161 -36.22 -2.10 -1.43
C ARG A 161 -35.07 -2.70 -0.63
N ASN A 162 -34.89 -4.01 -0.72
CA ASN A 162 -33.74 -4.68 -0.09
C ASN A 162 -32.55 -4.69 -1.06
N VAL A 163 -31.37 -4.35 -0.54
CA VAL A 163 -30.10 -4.54 -1.26
C VAL A 163 -29.92 -6.03 -1.54
N LYS A 164 -29.63 -6.39 -2.79
CA LYS A 164 -29.31 -7.76 -3.17
C LYS A 164 -27.80 -7.96 -3.12
N ALA A 165 -27.32 -8.60 -2.06
CA ALA A 165 -25.91 -8.94 -1.90
C ALA A 165 -25.74 -10.46 -1.93
N LYS A 166 -24.95 -10.98 -2.87
CA LYS A 166 -24.51 -12.38 -2.80
C LYS A 166 -23.50 -12.52 -1.66
N ARG A 167 -23.57 -13.63 -0.94
CA ARG A 167 -22.62 -13.93 0.15
C ARG A 167 -21.17 -13.97 -0.35
N GLU A 168 -20.99 -14.34 -1.61
CA GLU A 168 -19.71 -14.37 -2.34
C GLU A 168 -19.05 -12.99 -2.50
N VAL A 169 -19.82 -11.89 -2.49
CA VAL A 169 -19.30 -10.52 -2.69
C VAL A 169 -19.01 -9.83 -1.35
N ILE A 170 -19.73 -10.19 -0.29
CA ILE A 170 -19.61 -9.54 1.03
C ILE A 170 -18.21 -9.72 1.62
N GLU A 171 -17.66 -10.94 1.60
CA GLU A 171 -16.34 -11.20 2.20
C GLU A 171 -15.21 -10.48 1.44
N PRO A 172 -15.13 -10.52 0.09
CA PRO A 172 -14.19 -9.69 -0.67
C PRO A 172 -14.37 -8.19 -0.44
N MET A 173 -15.60 -7.71 -0.27
CA MET A 173 -15.86 -6.30 0.04
C MET A 173 -15.30 -5.91 1.41
N LEU A 174 -15.50 -6.73 2.44
CA LEU A 174 -14.92 -6.50 3.77
C LEU A 174 -13.39 -6.54 3.75
N SER A 175 -12.81 -7.46 2.97
CA SER A 175 -11.36 -7.50 2.76
C SER A 175 -10.85 -6.23 2.11
N ASN A 176 -11.56 -5.71 1.10
CA ASN A 176 -11.19 -4.46 0.47
C ASN A 176 -11.36 -3.27 1.41
N LEU A 177 -12.41 -3.21 2.23
CA LEU A 177 -12.63 -2.11 3.18
C LEU A 177 -11.65 -2.11 4.36
N SER A 178 -10.96 -3.22 4.60
CA SER A 178 -9.96 -3.34 5.67
C SER A 178 -8.82 -2.35 5.46
N GLY A 179 -8.30 -1.75 6.53
CA GLY A 179 -7.24 -0.75 6.45
C GLY A 179 -7.71 0.69 6.18
N LEU A 180 -9.02 0.94 6.13
CA LEU A 180 -9.60 2.27 5.98
C LEU A 180 -10.22 2.79 7.27
N SER A 181 -10.28 4.12 7.42
CA SER A 181 -11.06 4.76 8.47
C SER A 181 -12.55 4.40 8.36
N LEU A 182 -13.30 4.51 9.45
CA LEU A 182 -14.75 4.26 9.43
C LEU A 182 -15.48 5.20 8.46
N ARG A 183 -15.03 6.45 8.35
CA ARG A 183 -15.56 7.44 7.40
C ARG A 183 -15.34 7.01 5.96
N ASP A 184 -14.12 6.63 5.59
CA ASP A 184 -13.78 6.26 4.22
C ASP A 184 -14.46 4.95 3.82
N ALA A 185 -14.47 3.96 4.73
CA ALA A 185 -15.19 2.72 4.53
C ALA A 185 -16.69 2.98 4.30
N ARG A 186 -17.30 3.87 5.08
CA ARG A 186 -18.71 4.28 4.90
C ARG A 186 -18.94 4.89 3.53
N GLN A 187 -18.07 5.81 3.10
CA GLN A 187 -18.17 6.46 1.80
C GLN A 187 -18.10 5.44 0.65
N LEU A 188 -17.15 4.49 0.71
CA LEU A 188 -17.04 3.42 -0.29
C LEU A 188 -18.25 2.50 -0.30
N ILE A 189 -18.76 2.09 0.86
CA ILE A 189 -19.97 1.27 0.96
C ILE A 189 -21.16 1.99 0.32
N ARG A 190 -21.33 3.28 0.61
CA ARG A 190 -22.41 4.10 0.03
C ARG A 190 -22.30 4.17 -1.47
N ASN A 191 -21.10 4.44 -2.00
CA ASN A 191 -20.88 4.50 -3.44
C ASN A 191 -21.19 3.16 -4.13
N ALA A 192 -20.76 2.04 -3.55
CA ALA A 192 -21.01 0.71 -4.10
C ALA A 192 -22.51 0.31 -4.09
N ILE A 193 -23.32 0.85 -3.17
CA ILE A 193 -24.76 0.53 -3.09
C ILE A 193 -25.60 1.54 -3.90
N TYR A 194 -25.05 2.71 -4.24
CA TYR A 194 -25.81 3.87 -4.70
C TYR A 194 -26.58 3.64 -6.02
N ASP A 195 -25.96 2.98 -6.99
CA ASP A 195 -26.46 2.98 -8.37
C ASP A 195 -27.68 2.06 -8.61
N ASP A 196 -27.70 0.86 -8.03
CA ASP A 196 -28.78 -0.11 -8.29
C ASP A 196 -29.21 -0.95 -7.07
N GLY A 197 -28.56 -0.76 -5.92
CA GLY A 197 -28.77 -1.57 -4.72
C GLY A 197 -28.36 -3.04 -4.90
N MET A 198 -27.45 -3.34 -5.82
CA MET A 198 -26.81 -4.64 -5.98
C MET A 198 -25.33 -4.53 -5.66
N LEU A 199 -24.77 -5.58 -5.05
CA LEU A 199 -23.33 -5.71 -4.88
C LEU A 199 -22.84 -6.82 -5.82
N THR A 200 -22.03 -6.43 -6.79
CA THR A 200 -21.52 -7.26 -7.88
C THR A 200 -19.98 -7.30 -7.86
N GLU A 201 -19.38 -8.11 -8.73
CA GLU A 201 -17.91 -8.21 -8.84
C GLU A 201 -17.28 -6.93 -9.42
N THR A 202 -17.97 -6.21 -10.31
CA THR A 202 -17.47 -4.94 -10.87
C THR A 202 -17.31 -3.86 -9.79
N ASP A 203 -18.15 -3.89 -8.76
CA ASP A 203 -18.06 -2.96 -7.63
C ASP A 203 -16.80 -3.20 -6.80
N LEU A 204 -16.26 -4.42 -6.78
CA LEU A 204 -15.02 -4.74 -6.06
C LEU A 204 -13.81 -4.08 -6.73
N ASP A 205 -13.75 -4.09 -8.06
CA ASP A 205 -12.67 -3.46 -8.83
C ASP A 205 -12.68 -1.93 -8.64
N ASP A 206 -13.87 -1.32 -8.68
CA ASP A 206 -14.01 0.12 -8.50
C ASP A 206 -13.79 0.56 -7.05
N LEU A 207 -14.15 -0.29 -6.09
CA LEU A 207 -13.83 -0.08 -4.69
C LEU A 207 -12.31 -0.14 -4.47
N ALA A 208 -11.60 -1.13 -5.03
CA ALA A 208 -10.14 -1.24 -4.92
C ALA A 208 -9.42 0.00 -5.53
N LYS A 209 -9.88 0.47 -6.70
CA LYS A 209 -9.38 1.71 -7.31
C LYS A 209 -9.61 2.93 -6.42
N THR A 210 -10.81 3.05 -5.86
CA THR A 210 -11.18 4.22 -5.05
C THR A 210 -10.45 4.20 -3.71
N LYS A 211 -10.35 3.04 -3.06
CA LYS A 211 -9.53 2.82 -1.87
C LYS A 211 -8.09 3.28 -2.09
N TYR A 212 -7.48 2.86 -3.19
CA TYR A 212 -6.12 3.28 -3.52
C TYR A 212 -5.99 4.80 -3.64
N ARG A 213 -6.92 5.47 -4.33
CA ARG A 213 -6.92 6.94 -4.45
C ARG A 213 -7.09 7.66 -3.11
N LEU A 214 -7.80 7.06 -2.16
CA LEU A 214 -7.96 7.61 -0.81
C LEU A 214 -6.68 7.46 0.04
N LEU A 215 -5.90 6.41 -0.21
CA LEU A 215 -4.70 6.09 0.58
C LEU A 215 -3.39 6.61 -0.04
N ASP A 216 -3.35 6.89 -1.35
CA ASP A 216 -2.17 7.39 -2.04
C ASP A 216 -2.13 8.93 -2.06
N ASN A 217 -1.46 9.49 -1.06
CA ASN A 217 -1.24 10.93 -0.95
C ASN A 217 0.15 11.39 -1.44
N THR A 218 1.05 10.46 -1.78
CA THR A 218 2.47 10.76 -2.08
C THR A 218 2.82 10.60 -3.56
N GLY A 219 2.08 9.76 -4.29
CA GLY A 219 2.34 9.44 -5.70
C GLY A 219 3.64 8.68 -5.92
N VAL A 220 4.12 7.95 -4.90
CA VAL A 220 5.30 7.06 -4.94
C VAL A 220 4.87 5.62 -5.24
N LEU A 221 3.70 5.23 -4.74
CA LEU A 221 3.06 3.99 -5.11
C LEU A 221 2.27 4.18 -6.40
N SER A 222 2.01 3.08 -7.11
CA SER A 222 1.05 3.02 -8.21
C SER A 222 0.30 1.68 -8.17
N LEU A 223 -1.02 1.71 -8.34
CA LEU A 223 -1.85 0.50 -8.43
C LEU A 223 -1.90 -0.02 -9.87
N GLU A 224 -1.49 -1.27 -10.05
CA GLU A 224 -1.60 -2.02 -11.31
C GLU A 224 -2.88 -2.87 -11.30
N LEU A 225 -3.85 -2.50 -12.14
CA LEU A 225 -5.21 -3.07 -12.14
C LEU A 225 -5.37 -4.33 -13.01
N ASP A 226 -4.41 -4.61 -13.90
CA ASP A 226 -4.53 -5.69 -14.89
C ASP A 226 -3.91 -7.03 -14.42
N SER A 227 -3.69 -7.23 -13.11
CA SER A 227 -2.97 -8.40 -12.57
C SER A 227 -3.55 -9.75 -13.04
N ALA A 228 -4.87 -9.86 -13.16
CA ALA A 228 -5.57 -11.09 -13.59
C ALA A 228 -5.19 -11.57 -15.00
N LYS A 229 -4.90 -10.65 -15.94
CA LYS A 229 -4.46 -11.00 -17.31
C LYS A 229 -3.08 -11.67 -17.33
N PHE A 230 -2.29 -11.47 -16.28
CA PHE A 230 -0.92 -11.99 -16.16
C PHE A 230 -0.83 -13.36 -15.47
N SER A 231 -1.96 -14.02 -15.17
CA SER A 231 -1.98 -15.43 -14.78
C SER A 231 -1.48 -16.36 -15.90
N GLN A 232 -1.57 -15.93 -17.16
CA GLN A 232 -1.26 -16.70 -18.36
C GLN A 232 0.19 -16.60 -18.86
N VAL A 233 1.10 -16.06 -18.04
CA VAL A 233 2.52 -15.93 -18.44
C VAL A 233 3.12 -17.31 -18.69
N ALA A 234 3.70 -17.55 -19.87
CA ALA A 234 4.36 -18.81 -20.20
C ALA A 234 5.62 -19.02 -19.34
N GLY A 235 5.89 -20.28 -18.96
CA GLY A 235 7.03 -20.62 -18.09
C GLY A 235 6.78 -20.39 -16.60
N LEU A 236 7.88 -20.21 -15.84
CA LEU A 236 7.91 -19.95 -14.39
C LEU A 236 7.27 -21.07 -13.55
N GLY A 237 7.47 -22.33 -13.96
CA GLY A 237 6.75 -23.47 -13.39
C GLY A 237 7.07 -23.72 -11.92
N ASN A 238 8.31 -23.48 -11.49
CA ASN A 238 8.71 -23.70 -10.10
C ASN A 238 8.20 -22.58 -9.20
N LEU A 239 8.29 -21.33 -9.66
CA LEU A 239 7.74 -20.16 -8.99
C LEU A 239 6.23 -20.33 -8.78
N LYS A 240 5.48 -20.66 -9.83
CA LYS A 240 4.02 -20.89 -9.73
C LYS A 240 3.69 -22.01 -8.75
N ARG A 241 4.41 -23.13 -8.80
CA ARG A 241 4.21 -24.25 -7.87
C ARG A 241 4.49 -23.82 -6.42
N TRP A 242 5.54 -23.03 -6.21
CA TRP A 242 5.93 -22.53 -4.89
C TRP A 242 4.90 -21.53 -4.32
N LEU A 243 4.33 -20.68 -5.18
CA LEU A 243 3.28 -19.72 -4.83
C LEU A 243 1.96 -20.43 -4.48
N GLU A 244 1.57 -21.45 -5.25
CA GLU A 244 0.32 -22.18 -5.00
C GLU A 244 0.31 -22.86 -3.62
N GLN A 245 1.46 -23.42 -3.20
CA GLN A 245 1.61 -24.03 -1.87
C GLN A 245 1.40 -23.04 -0.70
N ARG A 246 1.57 -21.74 -0.94
CA ARG A 246 1.50 -20.68 0.07
C ARG A 246 0.25 -19.83 -0.01
N ARG A 247 -0.50 -19.97 -1.10
CA ARG A 247 -1.70 -19.18 -1.38
C ARG A 247 -2.72 -19.23 -0.25
N GLU A 248 -3.05 -20.43 0.22
CA GLU A 248 -4.09 -20.63 1.23
C GLU A 248 -3.71 -19.97 2.57
N ILE A 249 -2.44 -20.07 2.95
CA ILE A 249 -1.89 -19.47 4.17
C ILE A 249 -1.91 -17.94 4.09
N PHE A 250 -1.59 -17.39 2.91
CA PHE A 250 -1.51 -15.95 2.73
C PHE A 250 -2.90 -15.30 2.66
N ILE A 251 -3.85 -15.90 1.93
CA ILE A 251 -5.17 -15.28 1.68
C ILE A 251 -6.11 -15.43 2.88
N ASN A 252 -6.09 -16.56 3.59
CA ASN A 252 -7.10 -16.85 4.61
C ASN A 252 -6.70 -16.38 6.01
N ASP A 253 -7.71 -15.96 6.79
CA ASP A 253 -7.61 -15.71 8.24
C ASP A 253 -7.56 -17.03 9.00
N GLY A 254 -6.36 -17.59 9.15
CA GLY A 254 -6.15 -18.79 9.97
C GLY A 254 -5.00 -19.68 9.51
N ALA A 255 -3.78 -19.14 9.45
CA ALA A 255 -2.60 -19.98 9.25
C ALA A 255 -2.57 -21.09 10.32
N PRO A 256 -2.32 -22.36 9.94
CA PRO A 256 -2.12 -23.43 10.90
C PRO A 256 -1.06 -23.05 11.93
N SER A 257 -1.23 -23.47 13.18
CA SER A 257 -0.28 -23.17 14.25
C SER A 257 1.14 -23.60 13.86
N GLY A 258 2.10 -22.69 13.99
CA GLY A 258 3.51 -22.93 13.70
C GLY A 258 3.97 -22.61 12.27
N LEU A 259 3.08 -22.11 11.40
CA LEU A 259 3.45 -21.59 10.08
C LEU A 259 3.48 -20.06 10.09
N ASP A 260 4.62 -19.50 9.71
CA ASP A 260 4.77 -18.07 9.50
C ASP A 260 4.09 -17.64 8.20
N LEU A 261 3.62 -16.39 8.16
CA LEU A 261 3.04 -15.80 6.97
C LEU A 261 4.11 -15.66 5.87
N PRO A 262 3.84 -16.05 4.62
CA PRO A 262 4.76 -15.80 3.50
C PRO A 262 5.08 -14.32 3.38
N LYS A 263 6.37 -13.98 3.42
CA LYS A 263 6.86 -12.61 3.37
C LYS A 263 7.06 -12.16 1.93
N GLY A 264 7.74 -12.93 1.09
CA GLY A 264 8.07 -12.43 -0.24
C GLY A 264 9.18 -13.17 -0.95
N ILE A 265 9.45 -12.74 -2.18
CA ILE A 265 10.47 -13.32 -3.06
C ILE A 265 11.33 -12.24 -3.71
N LEU A 266 12.58 -12.61 -3.99
CA LEU A 266 13.47 -11.84 -4.85
C LEU A 266 13.58 -12.55 -6.22
N LEU A 267 13.26 -11.83 -7.28
CA LEU A 267 13.43 -12.26 -8.67
C LEU A 267 14.75 -11.69 -9.20
N LEU A 268 15.80 -12.51 -9.18
CA LEU A 268 17.10 -12.19 -9.78
C LEU A 268 17.13 -12.73 -11.21
N GLY A 269 17.76 -12.05 -12.16
CA GLY A 269 17.82 -12.62 -13.50
C GLY A 269 18.34 -11.70 -14.58
N VAL A 270 18.46 -12.24 -15.79
CA VAL A 270 18.93 -11.50 -16.96
C VAL A 270 17.94 -10.39 -17.32
N GLN A 271 18.45 -9.23 -17.74
CA GLN A 271 17.61 -8.14 -18.22
C GLN A 271 16.74 -8.61 -19.40
N GLY A 272 15.45 -8.25 -19.41
CA GLY A 272 14.51 -8.72 -20.43
C GLY A 272 14.03 -10.17 -20.26
N GLY A 273 14.48 -10.90 -19.22
CA GLY A 273 14.03 -12.27 -18.93
C GLY A 273 12.59 -12.40 -18.39
N GLY A 274 11.84 -11.30 -18.30
CA GLY A 274 10.45 -11.33 -17.86
C GLY A 274 10.24 -11.23 -16.34
N LYS A 275 11.21 -10.72 -15.57
CA LYS A 275 11.07 -10.51 -14.11
C LYS A 275 9.87 -9.64 -13.72
N SER A 276 9.70 -8.49 -14.38
CA SER A 276 8.55 -7.60 -14.15
C SER A 276 7.23 -8.31 -14.47
N LEU A 277 7.21 -9.15 -15.51
CA LEU A 277 6.06 -9.97 -15.88
C LEU A 277 5.78 -11.07 -14.85
N ALA A 278 6.85 -11.70 -14.33
CA ALA A 278 6.76 -12.67 -13.25
C ALA A 278 6.19 -12.03 -11.97
N ALA A 279 6.62 -10.83 -11.60
CA ALA A 279 6.05 -10.08 -10.47
C ALA A 279 4.54 -9.81 -10.66
N LYS A 280 4.12 -9.40 -11.86
CA LYS A 280 2.69 -9.25 -12.21
C LYS A 280 1.92 -10.57 -12.11
N SER A 281 2.54 -11.68 -12.51
CA SER A 281 1.91 -13.00 -12.43
C SER A 281 1.66 -13.49 -11.00
N VAL A 282 2.49 -13.07 -10.03
CA VAL A 282 2.28 -13.38 -8.60
C VAL A 282 0.93 -12.81 -8.14
N ALA A 283 0.72 -11.51 -8.35
CA ALA A 283 -0.53 -10.85 -8.00
C ALA A 283 -1.73 -11.42 -8.75
N GLY A 284 -1.56 -11.71 -10.04
CA GLY A 284 -2.59 -12.36 -10.87
C GLY A 284 -2.98 -13.74 -10.38
N SER A 285 -2.01 -14.57 -9.97
CA SER A 285 -2.27 -15.92 -9.49
C SER A 285 -3.09 -15.93 -8.19
N TRP A 286 -2.83 -14.98 -7.30
CA TRP A 286 -3.55 -14.85 -6.03
C TRP A 286 -4.79 -13.96 -6.11
N HIS A 287 -5.05 -13.33 -7.26
CA HIS A 287 -6.14 -12.37 -7.46
C HIS A 287 -6.07 -11.21 -6.45
N LEU A 288 -4.86 -10.71 -6.22
CA LEU A 288 -4.60 -9.61 -5.28
C LEU A 288 -4.26 -8.32 -6.03
N PRO A 289 -4.51 -7.15 -5.40
CA PRO A 289 -4.00 -5.88 -5.88
C PRO A 289 -2.47 -5.90 -5.98
N LEU A 290 -1.93 -5.34 -7.06
CA LEU A 290 -0.50 -5.15 -7.25
C LEU A 290 -0.15 -3.67 -7.05
N LEU A 291 0.61 -3.38 -6.00
CA LEU A 291 1.17 -2.06 -5.74
C LEU A 291 2.61 -2.04 -6.23
N ARG A 292 2.95 -1.11 -7.13
CA ARG A 292 4.33 -0.88 -7.54
C ARG A 292 4.90 0.30 -6.76
N LEU A 293 6.03 0.11 -6.10
CA LEU A 293 6.79 1.16 -5.42
C LEU A 293 7.98 1.56 -6.29
N ASP A 294 8.01 2.83 -6.68
CA ASP A 294 9.05 3.36 -7.56
C ASP A 294 10.14 4.10 -6.77
N PHE A 295 11.32 3.49 -6.64
CA PHE A 295 12.44 4.11 -5.93
C PHE A 295 12.94 5.39 -6.61
N ALA A 296 12.80 5.54 -7.93
CA ALA A 296 13.23 6.77 -8.59
C ALA A 296 12.38 7.96 -8.15
N THR A 297 11.10 7.75 -7.82
CA THR A 297 10.21 8.82 -7.33
C THR A 297 10.49 9.22 -5.88
N LEU A 298 11.02 8.29 -5.06
CA LEU A 298 11.42 8.55 -3.68
C LEU A 298 12.52 9.61 -3.57
N TYR A 299 13.50 9.60 -4.47
CA TYR A 299 14.62 10.54 -4.45
C TYR A 299 14.29 11.92 -5.03
N ASN A 300 13.30 12.01 -5.93
CA ASN A 300 13.07 13.20 -6.75
C ASN A 300 12.22 14.31 -6.09
N LYS A 301 11.42 14.01 -5.06
CA LYS A 301 10.39 14.96 -4.62
C LYS A 301 10.85 15.99 -3.60
N TYR A 302 11.63 15.67 -2.56
CA TYR A 302 12.15 16.66 -1.60
C TYR A 302 13.42 16.14 -0.90
N TYR A 303 14.54 16.86 -1.02
CA TYR A 303 15.78 16.56 -0.27
C TYR A 303 15.49 16.71 1.23
N GLY A 304 15.30 15.59 1.94
CA GLY A 304 15.07 15.56 3.40
C GLY A 304 13.93 14.67 3.88
N GLU A 305 12.97 14.31 3.01
CA GLU A 305 11.75 13.57 3.40
C GLU A 305 11.66 12.14 2.85
N THR A 306 12.70 11.63 2.18
CA THR A 306 12.63 10.35 1.47
C THR A 306 12.29 9.16 2.37
N GLU A 307 12.78 9.12 3.61
CA GLU A 307 12.45 8.07 4.59
C GLU A 307 11.00 8.13 5.04
N ARG A 308 10.47 9.35 5.25
CA ARG A 308 9.07 9.57 5.60
C ARG A 308 8.18 9.08 4.46
N ASN A 309 8.49 9.46 3.22
CA ASN A 309 7.75 9.02 2.03
C ASN A 309 7.78 7.50 1.84
N LEU A 310 8.92 6.84 2.09
CA LEU A 310 8.99 5.38 2.07
C LEU A 310 8.12 4.78 3.18
N ARG A 311 8.22 5.29 4.41
CA ARG A 311 7.43 4.80 5.56
C ARG A 311 5.93 4.94 5.31
N ASP A 312 5.51 6.09 4.79
CA ASP A 312 4.12 6.38 4.47
C ASP A 312 3.63 5.49 3.31
N SER A 313 4.46 5.28 2.29
CA SER A 313 4.17 4.33 1.21
C SER A 313 4.01 2.89 1.72
N LEU A 314 4.93 2.44 2.58
CA LEU A 314 4.84 1.11 3.18
C LEU A 314 3.57 0.98 4.03
N LYS A 315 3.25 1.97 4.88
CA LYS A 315 1.98 2.02 5.62
C LYS A 315 0.76 1.95 4.70
N THR A 316 0.76 2.70 3.59
CA THR A 316 -0.31 2.61 2.57
C THR A 316 -0.43 1.20 1.99
N ALA A 317 0.69 0.52 1.72
CA ALA A 317 0.67 -0.87 1.27
C ALA A 317 0.08 -1.82 2.33
N GLU A 318 0.39 -1.60 3.62
CA GLU A 318 -0.20 -2.37 4.73
C GLU A 318 -1.71 -2.13 4.85
N SER A 319 -2.17 -0.89 4.71
CA SER A 319 -3.60 -0.55 4.66
C SER A 319 -4.32 -1.14 3.44
N MET A 320 -3.57 -1.46 2.38
CA MET A 320 -4.09 -2.16 1.20
C MET A 320 -4.08 -3.69 1.34
N ALA A 321 -3.54 -4.26 2.42
CA ALA A 321 -3.46 -5.71 2.61
C ALA A 321 -4.86 -6.38 2.60
N PRO A 322 -4.99 -7.60 2.05
CA PRO A 322 -3.95 -8.41 1.42
C PRO A 322 -3.56 -7.89 0.03
N CYS A 323 -2.27 -7.69 -0.22
CA CYS A 323 -1.77 -7.19 -1.51
C CYS A 323 -0.37 -7.72 -1.84
N VAL A 324 0.04 -7.53 -3.10
CA VAL A 324 1.42 -7.73 -3.55
C VAL A 324 2.08 -6.36 -3.69
N LEU A 325 3.20 -6.15 -2.99
CA LEU A 325 4.05 -4.98 -3.14
C LEU A 325 5.23 -5.35 -4.04
N TRP A 326 5.32 -4.71 -5.21
CA TRP A 326 6.38 -4.90 -6.17
C TRP A 326 7.36 -3.74 -6.15
N ILE A 327 8.63 -4.06 -5.95
CA ILE A 327 9.76 -3.15 -6.10
C ILE A 327 10.54 -3.59 -7.34
N ASP A 328 10.53 -2.77 -8.39
CA ASP A 328 11.29 -3.07 -9.61
C ASP A 328 12.71 -2.49 -9.53
N GLU A 329 13.69 -3.28 -9.94
CA GLU A 329 15.11 -2.91 -10.01
C GLU A 329 15.61 -2.32 -8.67
N ILE A 330 15.37 -3.05 -7.59
CA ILE A 330 15.64 -2.62 -6.21
C ILE A 330 17.10 -2.21 -6.03
N GLU A 331 18.03 -2.82 -6.77
CA GLU A 331 19.44 -2.47 -6.80
C GLU A 331 19.67 -1.02 -7.24
N LYS A 332 18.94 -0.52 -8.24
CA LYS A 332 19.13 0.86 -8.73
C LYS A 332 18.68 1.90 -7.72
N GLY A 333 17.65 1.57 -6.94
CA GLY A 333 17.16 2.41 -5.86
C GLY A 333 18.06 2.43 -4.62
N LEU A 334 19.01 1.50 -4.52
CA LEU A 334 19.86 1.32 -3.33
C LEU A 334 21.36 1.51 -3.62
N ALA A 335 21.77 1.47 -4.89
CA ALA A 335 23.17 1.51 -5.34
C ALA A 335 23.81 2.91 -5.33
N THR A 336 23.30 3.84 -4.52
CA THR A 336 23.83 5.20 -4.40
C THR A 336 24.48 5.41 -3.02
N ASP A 337 25.80 5.59 -3.02
CA ASP A 337 26.69 6.08 -1.96
C ASP A 337 27.32 5.07 -0.97
N ASP A 338 28.64 4.97 -1.06
CA ASP A 338 29.53 4.41 -0.02
C ASP A 338 29.53 5.28 1.26
N ASP A 339 29.20 6.57 1.16
CA ASP A 339 29.39 7.60 2.20
C ASP A 339 28.15 7.90 3.08
N GLY A 340 27.43 6.88 3.56
CA GLY A 340 26.43 7.11 4.63
C GLY A 340 25.17 7.88 4.20
N GLY A 341 24.93 7.99 2.89
CA GLY A 341 23.89 8.83 2.29
C GLY A 341 22.44 8.35 2.47
N PRO A 342 21.48 9.03 1.81
CA PRO A 342 20.05 8.75 1.88
C PRO A 342 19.68 7.28 1.62
N SER A 343 20.40 6.59 0.72
CA SER A 343 20.13 5.20 0.35
C SER A 343 20.37 4.19 1.47
N LYS A 344 21.36 4.41 2.34
CA LYS A 344 21.58 3.55 3.53
C LYS A 344 20.44 3.66 4.54
N ARG A 345 19.86 4.87 4.71
CA ARG A 345 18.73 5.09 5.63
C ARG A 345 17.42 4.54 5.07
N ILE A 346 17.22 4.67 3.76
CA ILE A 346 16.12 4.03 3.01
C ILE A 346 16.20 2.50 3.14
N LEU A 347 17.39 1.92 2.91
CA LEU A 347 17.64 0.49 3.11
C LEU A 347 17.32 0.06 4.54
N GLY A 348 17.79 0.81 5.54
CA GLY A 348 17.49 0.55 6.95
C GLY A 348 15.99 0.52 7.23
N THR A 349 15.24 1.52 6.73
CA THR A 349 13.79 1.60 6.87
C THR A 349 13.08 0.41 6.22
N LEU A 350 13.48 0.04 5.00
CA LEU A 350 12.92 -1.12 4.31
C LEU A 350 13.23 -2.43 5.04
N LEU A 351 14.46 -2.61 5.51
CA LEU A 351 14.87 -3.81 6.25
C LEU A 351 14.13 -3.94 7.59
N ILE A 352 13.92 -2.84 8.32
CA ILE A 352 13.13 -2.83 9.55
C ILE A 352 11.71 -3.30 9.22
N TRP A 353 11.06 -2.68 8.24
CA TRP A 353 9.72 -3.06 7.81
C TRP A 353 9.62 -4.52 7.35
N MET A 354 10.61 -5.03 6.61
CA MET A 354 10.65 -6.45 6.20
C MET A 354 10.75 -7.42 7.40
N ALA A 355 11.38 -7.00 8.50
CA ALA A 355 11.46 -7.81 9.72
C ALA A 355 10.14 -7.80 10.47
N GLU A 356 9.61 -6.60 10.70
CA GLU A 356 8.56 -6.31 11.68
C GLU A 356 7.15 -6.37 11.12
N ARG A 357 6.97 -6.43 9.79
CA ARG A 357 5.61 -6.50 9.24
C ARG A 357 4.91 -7.80 9.64
N ASP A 358 3.72 -7.63 10.19
CA ASP A 358 2.73 -8.69 10.43
C ASP A 358 1.57 -8.62 9.42
N SER A 359 1.58 -7.60 8.56
CA SER A 359 0.56 -7.36 7.53
C SER A 359 0.69 -8.36 6.37
N ARG A 360 -0.44 -8.66 5.71
CA ARG A 360 -0.49 -9.48 4.48
C ARG A 360 -0.03 -8.70 3.25
N VAL A 361 1.21 -8.24 3.28
CA VAL A 361 1.88 -7.61 2.14
C VAL A 361 2.95 -8.57 1.65
N PHE A 362 2.71 -9.18 0.48
CA PHE A 362 3.67 -10.07 -0.14
C PHE A 362 4.63 -9.25 -0.98
N LEU A 363 5.90 -9.23 -0.58
CA LEU A 363 6.92 -8.43 -1.24
C LEU A 363 7.50 -9.20 -2.44
N VAL A 364 7.47 -8.60 -3.62
CA VAL A 364 8.20 -9.06 -4.79
C VAL A 364 9.23 -8.00 -5.16
N ALA A 365 10.51 -8.31 -5.04
CA ALA A 365 11.58 -7.45 -5.53
C ALA A 365 12.17 -8.04 -6.80
N THR A 366 12.57 -7.21 -7.77
CA THR A 366 13.35 -7.65 -8.93
C THR A 366 14.75 -7.06 -8.88
N ALA A 367 15.72 -7.80 -9.40
CA ALA A 367 17.07 -7.31 -9.60
C ALA A 367 17.73 -7.89 -10.85
N ASN A 368 18.54 -7.08 -11.53
CA ASN A 368 19.36 -7.48 -12.68
C ASN A 368 20.83 -7.68 -12.31
N ASP A 369 21.33 -6.93 -11.33
CA ASP A 369 22.73 -6.94 -10.92
C ASP A 369 22.88 -7.32 -9.45
N ILE A 370 23.52 -8.46 -9.20
CA ILE A 370 23.73 -8.99 -7.86
C ILE A 370 24.85 -8.25 -7.10
N GLU A 371 25.81 -7.64 -7.80
CA GLU A 371 26.93 -6.94 -7.17
C GLU A 371 26.47 -5.61 -6.55
N MET A 372 25.41 -5.02 -7.10
CA MET A 372 24.80 -3.80 -6.59
C MET A 372 23.81 -4.04 -5.45
N LEU A 373 23.43 -5.29 -5.18
CA LEU A 373 22.50 -5.61 -4.12
C LEU A 373 23.19 -5.60 -2.75
N PRO A 374 22.68 -4.84 -1.77
CA PRO A 374 23.16 -4.92 -0.41
C PRO A 374 23.02 -6.35 0.15
N PRO A 375 24.08 -6.94 0.74
CA PRO A 375 24.05 -8.31 1.25
C PRO A 375 23.03 -8.51 2.37
N GLU A 376 22.62 -7.44 3.05
CA GLU A 376 21.57 -7.43 4.07
C GLU A 376 20.22 -7.94 3.54
N LEU A 377 19.91 -7.72 2.26
CA LEU A 377 18.67 -8.18 1.64
C LEU A 377 18.66 -9.70 1.40
N LEU A 378 19.83 -10.30 1.21
CA LEU A 378 19.98 -11.74 0.93
C LEU A 378 19.97 -12.61 2.20
N ARG A 379 19.88 -11.99 3.39
CA ARG A 379 19.80 -12.75 4.65
C ARG A 379 18.48 -13.50 4.74
N LYS A 380 18.53 -14.77 5.15
CA LYS A 380 17.33 -15.58 5.39
C LYS A 380 16.39 -14.88 6.38
N GLY A 381 15.08 -14.95 6.08
CA GLY A 381 14.03 -14.26 6.85
C GLY A 381 13.65 -12.88 6.30
N ARG A 382 14.31 -12.39 5.24
CA ARG A 382 13.95 -11.18 4.49
C ARG A 382 13.07 -11.49 3.29
N PHE A 383 13.59 -12.34 2.42
CA PHE A 383 12.84 -13.05 1.40
C PHE A 383 12.75 -14.53 1.79
N ASP A 384 11.62 -15.14 1.49
CA ASP A 384 11.40 -16.57 1.73
C ASP A 384 12.17 -17.41 0.71
N GLU A 385 12.32 -16.89 -0.52
CA GLU A 385 13.05 -17.55 -1.59
C GLU A 385 13.64 -16.54 -2.59
N VAL A 386 14.74 -16.92 -3.23
CA VAL A 386 15.33 -16.19 -4.34
C VAL A 386 15.19 -17.02 -5.61
N PHE A 387 14.44 -16.51 -6.57
CA PHE A 387 14.23 -17.15 -7.87
C PHE A 387 15.14 -16.53 -8.93
N PHE A 388 15.80 -17.38 -9.71
CA PHE A 388 16.56 -16.97 -10.87
C PHE A 388 15.72 -17.11 -12.15
N VAL A 389 15.50 -15.97 -12.82
CA VAL A 389 14.79 -15.84 -14.09
C VAL A 389 15.82 -15.71 -15.20
N ASP A 390 16.04 -16.80 -15.93
CA ASP A 390 16.94 -16.83 -17.08
C ASP A 390 16.22 -16.45 -18.38
N LEU A 391 16.97 -16.45 -19.49
CA LEU A 391 16.43 -16.35 -20.83
C LEU A 391 15.48 -17.52 -21.13
N PRO A 392 14.42 -17.28 -21.93
CA PRO A 392 13.41 -18.28 -22.23
C PRO A 392 14.01 -19.46 -23.01
N ASP A 393 13.59 -20.67 -22.65
CA ASP A 393 13.90 -21.89 -23.39
C ASP A 393 13.12 -21.96 -24.72
N ALA A 394 13.35 -23.02 -25.48
CA ALA A 394 12.71 -23.23 -26.79
C ALA A 394 11.17 -23.14 -26.72
N GLU A 395 10.56 -23.87 -25.79
CA GLU A 395 9.10 -23.96 -25.66
C GLU A 395 8.50 -22.62 -25.22
N ILE A 396 9.17 -21.92 -24.29
CA ILE A 396 8.76 -20.59 -23.82
C ILE A 396 8.89 -19.57 -24.96
N ARG A 397 9.97 -19.60 -25.76
CA ARG A 397 10.12 -18.68 -26.90
C ARG A 397 9.00 -18.85 -27.92
N GLU A 398 8.62 -20.09 -28.23
CA GLU A 398 7.49 -20.37 -29.12
C GLU A 398 6.19 -19.75 -28.59
N ALA A 399 5.90 -19.94 -27.30
CA ALA A 399 4.75 -19.31 -26.65
C ALA A 399 4.80 -17.78 -26.66
N ILE A 400 5.99 -17.19 -26.45
CA ILE A 400 6.21 -15.74 -26.52
C ILE A 400 5.89 -15.21 -27.93
N PHE A 401 6.35 -15.88 -29.00
CA PHE A 401 5.99 -15.50 -30.38
C PHE A 401 4.47 -15.50 -30.57
N ALA A 402 3.80 -16.58 -30.18
CA ALA A 402 2.34 -16.70 -30.33
C ALA A 402 1.59 -15.57 -29.60
N ILE A 403 1.97 -15.28 -28.35
CA ILE A 403 1.35 -14.21 -27.55
C ILE A 403 1.54 -12.84 -28.21
N HIS A 404 2.77 -12.52 -28.64
CA HIS A 404 3.07 -11.22 -29.21
C HIS A 404 2.52 -11.02 -30.62
N LEU A 405 2.37 -12.09 -31.41
CA LEU A 405 1.67 -12.06 -32.70
C LEU A 405 0.16 -11.84 -32.51
N ALA A 406 -0.47 -12.60 -31.60
CA ALA A 406 -1.89 -12.45 -31.30
C ALA A 406 -2.22 -11.05 -30.76
N LYS A 407 -1.37 -10.49 -29.88
CA LYS A 407 -1.50 -9.11 -29.37
C LYS A 407 -1.47 -8.06 -30.49
N ARG A 408 -0.89 -8.38 -31.65
CA ARG A 408 -0.78 -7.52 -32.84
C ARG A 408 -1.74 -7.94 -33.95
N GLU A 409 -2.80 -8.64 -33.58
CA GLU A 409 -3.88 -9.08 -34.48
C GLU A 409 -3.37 -9.97 -35.64
N GLN A 410 -2.23 -10.65 -35.44
CA GLN A 410 -1.70 -11.64 -36.37
C GLN A 410 -2.09 -13.03 -35.89
N ASN A 411 -2.53 -13.90 -36.80
CA ASN A 411 -2.83 -15.29 -36.46
C ASN A 411 -1.51 -16.07 -36.28
N PRO A 412 -1.19 -16.58 -35.08
CA PRO A 412 0.02 -17.38 -34.84
C PRO A 412 0.15 -18.58 -35.79
N ASP A 413 -0.96 -19.22 -36.16
CA ASP A 413 -0.97 -20.41 -37.03
C ASP A 413 -0.50 -20.13 -38.46
N ALA A 414 -0.42 -18.86 -38.86
CA ALA A 414 0.08 -18.45 -40.18
C ALA A 414 1.62 -18.44 -40.27
N PHE A 415 2.32 -18.64 -39.15
CA PHE A 415 3.78 -18.55 -39.06
C PHE A 415 4.42 -19.89 -38.75
N ASP A 416 5.64 -20.11 -39.27
CA ASP A 416 6.45 -21.29 -38.94
C ASP A 416 7.13 -21.08 -37.58
N MET A 417 6.36 -21.35 -36.52
CA MET A 417 6.77 -21.16 -35.12
C MET A 417 8.06 -21.89 -34.77
N LYS A 418 8.25 -23.09 -35.32
CA LYS A 418 9.44 -23.89 -35.08
C LYS A 418 10.70 -23.24 -35.66
N LYS A 419 10.62 -22.65 -36.85
CA LYS A 419 11.75 -21.87 -37.41
C LYS A 419 12.05 -20.63 -36.60
N LEU A 420 11.04 -19.88 -36.18
CA LEU A 420 11.22 -18.69 -35.35
C LEU A 420 11.86 -19.04 -34.01
N GLN A 421 11.42 -20.13 -33.39
CA GLN A 421 11.96 -20.67 -32.14
C GLN A 421 13.43 -21.08 -32.23
N GLN A 422 13.84 -21.68 -33.37
CA GLN A 422 15.22 -22.08 -33.64
C GLN A 422 16.12 -20.87 -33.92
N ALA A 423 15.65 -19.91 -34.72
CA ALA A 423 16.43 -18.72 -35.07
C ALA A 423 16.62 -17.76 -33.88
N SER A 424 15.73 -17.79 -32.90
CA SER A 424 15.74 -16.91 -31.72
C SER A 424 16.50 -17.48 -30.52
N GLU A 425 17.44 -18.42 -30.72
CA GLU A 425 18.23 -18.95 -29.61
C GLU A 425 18.99 -17.84 -28.88
N GLY A 426 18.82 -17.78 -27.55
CA GLY A 426 19.43 -16.75 -26.71
C GLY A 426 18.73 -15.39 -26.73
N PHE A 427 17.59 -15.25 -27.42
CA PHE A 427 16.78 -14.04 -27.35
C PHE A 427 15.97 -14.00 -26.06
N SER A 428 15.86 -12.81 -25.47
CA SER A 428 14.90 -12.49 -24.42
C SER A 428 13.50 -12.28 -24.99
N GLY A 429 12.48 -12.30 -24.11
CA GLY A 429 11.10 -12.04 -24.54
C GLY A 429 10.93 -10.64 -25.13
N ALA A 430 11.66 -9.65 -24.60
CA ALA A 430 11.67 -8.30 -25.13
C ALA A 430 12.27 -8.24 -26.55
N GLU A 431 13.35 -8.97 -26.82
CA GLU A 431 13.97 -9.00 -28.14
C GLU A 431 13.10 -9.72 -29.18
N ILE A 432 12.39 -10.78 -28.78
CA ILE A 432 11.37 -11.42 -29.63
C ILE A 432 10.25 -10.43 -29.97
N GLU A 433 9.76 -9.69 -28.96
CA GLU A 433 8.74 -8.67 -29.18
C GLU A 433 9.23 -7.60 -30.16
N GLN A 434 10.46 -7.12 -30.00
CA GLN A 434 11.03 -6.10 -30.89
C GLN A 434 11.27 -6.62 -32.31
N ALA A 435 11.68 -7.89 -32.49
CA ALA A 435 11.82 -8.49 -33.81
C ALA A 435 10.49 -8.52 -34.58
N ILE A 436 9.39 -8.86 -33.90
CA ILE A 436 8.04 -8.82 -34.51
C ILE A 436 7.64 -7.38 -34.86
N VAL A 437 7.92 -6.42 -33.97
CA VAL A 437 7.63 -4.99 -34.22
C VAL A 437 8.41 -4.45 -35.41
N ALA A 438 9.71 -4.74 -35.48
CA ALA A 438 10.55 -4.34 -36.61
C ALA A 438 10.05 -4.96 -37.92
N ALA A 439 9.71 -6.25 -37.90
CA ALA A 439 9.21 -6.96 -39.08
C ALA A 439 7.89 -6.36 -39.59
N LEU A 440 7.01 -5.90 -38.70
CA LEU A 440 5.78 -5.19 -39.07
C LEU A 440 6.07 -3.85 -39.77
N TYR A 441 7.04 -3.09 -39.29
CA TYR A 441 7.46 -1.86 -39.97
C TYR A 441 8.01 -2.16 -41.37
N THR A 442 8.87 -3.18 -41.48
CA THR A 442 9.46 -3.62 -42.75
C THR A 442 8.40 -4.10 -43.73
N SER A 443 7.46 -4.97 -43.30
CA SER A 443 6.39 -5.46 -44.18
C SER A 443 5.44 -4.34 -44.62
N HIS A 444 5.12 -3.41 -43.72
CA HIS A 444 4.27 -2.25 -44.05
C HIS A 444 4.96 -1.31 -45.03
N ALA A 445 6.28 -1.06 -44.88
CA ALA A 445 7.05 -0.26 -45.82
C ALA A 445 7.08 -0.88 -47.23
N SER A 446 7.17 -2.21 -47.30
CA SER A 446 7.12 -2.99 -48.54
C SER A 446 5.70 -3.19 -49.10
N ARG A 447 4.65 -2.80 -48.35
CA ARG A 447 3.23 -3.04 -48.65
C ARG A 447 2.87 -4.53 -48.78
N GLU A 448 3.51 -5.35 -47.96
CA GLU A 448 3.30 -6.80 -47.90
C GLU A 448 2.64 -7.20 -46.57
N SER A 449 1.97 -8.36 -46.56
CA SER A 449 1.53 -8.98 -45.32
C SER A 449 2.73 -9.52 -44.55
N LEU A 450 2.75 -9.34 -43.23
CA LEU A 450 3.76 -9.94 -42.37
C LEU A 450 3.78 -11.46 -42.57
N ASP A 451 4.97 -12.01 -42.78
CA ASP A 451 5.19 -13.45 -42.88
C ASP A 451 6.37 -13.90 -42.00
N THR A 452 6.67 -15.20 -42.03
CA THR A 452 7.79 -15.75 -41.26
C THR A 452 9.15 -15.21 -41.73
N ALA A 453 9.32 -14.94 -43.03
CA ALA A 453 10.60 -14.51 -43.59
C ALA A 453 10.99 -13.11 -43.12
N HIS A 454 10.02 -12.20 -43.00
CA HIS A 454 10.23 -10.88 -42.43
C HIS A 454 10.78 -10.96 -41.01
N ILE A 455 10.17 -11.76 -40.14
CA ILE A 455 10.61 -11.90 -38.74
C ILE A 455 12.00 -12.55 -38.66
N LEU A 456 12.26 -13.58 -39.46
CA LEU A 456 13.57 -14.23 -39.51
C LEU A 456 14.68 -13.26 -39.92
N SER A 457 14.43 -12.41 -40.92
CA SER A 457 15.37 -11.37 -41.36
C SER A 457 15.73 -10.41 -40.22
N GLU A 458 14.76 -9.97 -39.42
CA GLU A 458 15.00 -9.09 -38.28
C GLU A 458 15.77 -9.80 -37.15
N ILE A 459 15.47 -11.08 -36.90
CA ILE A 459 16.21 -11.90 -35.93
C ILE A 459 17.69 -12.02 -36.34
N GLU A 460 17.97 -12.30 -37.61
CA GLU A 460 19.35 -12.45 -38.11
C GLU A 460 20.17 -11.15 -38.01
N GLN A 461 19.52 -10.00 -38.18
CA GLN A 461 20.15 -8.68 -38.08
C GLN A 461 20.35 -8.22 -36.63
N THR A 462 19.61 -8.81 -35.68
CA THR A 462 19.67 -8.46 -34.27
C THR A 462 20.76 -9.25 -33.55
N ARG A 463 21.63 -8.55 -32.83
CA ARG A 463 22.59 -9.19 -31.91
C ARG A 463 21.94 -9.29 -30.53
N PRO A 464 21.59 -10.50 -30.03
CA PRO A 464 20.90 -10.62 -28.76
C PRO A 464 21.79 -10.28 -27.57
N LEU A 465 21.16 -9.90 -26.45
CA LEU A 465 21.81 -9.56 -25.18
C LEU A 465 22.66 -10.70 -24.64
N SER A 466 22.24 -11.95 -24.90
CA SER A 466 23.02 -13.16 -24.58
C SER A 466 24.42 -13.17 -25.21
N VAL A 467 24.60 -12.50 -26.34
CA VAL A 467 25.88 -12.34 -27.03
C VAL A 467 26.57 -11.04 -26.59
N LEU A 468 25.83 -9.93 -26.52
CA LEU A 468 26.39 -8.61 -26.18
C LEU A 468 26.88 -8.50 -24.73
N MET A 469 26.25 -9.25 -23.81
CA MET A 469 26.59 -9.27 -22.38
C MET A 469 26.91 -10.68 -21.89
N ALA A 470 27.52 -11.50 -22.75
CA ALA A 470 27.79 -12.92 -22.50
C ALA A 470 28.56 -13.13 -21.18
N GLU A 471 29.57 -12.31 -20.89
CA GLU A 471 30.37 -12.43 -19.67
C GLU A 471 29.55 -12.14 -18.41
N LYS A 472 28.74 -11.07 -18.43
CA LYS A 472 27.88 -10.70 -17.31
C LYS A 472 26.81 -11.76 -17.05
N ILE A 473 26.20 -12.28 -18.11
CA ILE A 473 25.17 -13.33 -18.00
C ILE A 473 25.79 -14.63 -17.49
N ALA A 474 26.96 -15.02 -17.99
CA ALA A 474 27.68 -16.20 -17.51
C ALA A 474 28.05 -16.08 -16.03
N HIS A 475 28.53 -14.90 -15.61
CA HIS A 475 28.82 -14.61 -14.22
C HIS A 475 27.56 -14.73 -13.34
N LEU A 476 26.46 -14.10 -13.74
CA LEU A 476 25.20 -14.14 -13.01
C LEU A 476 24.64 -15.56 -12.90
N ARG A 477 24.68 -16.35 -13.98
CA ARG A 477 24.28 -17.77 -13.99
C ARG A 477 25.13 -18.62 -13.06
N SER A 478 26.45 -18.43 -13.09
CA SER A 478 27.39 -19.13 -12.20
C SER A 478 27.13 -18.81 -10.73
N TRP A 479 26.87 -17.53 -10.42
CA TRP A 479 26.49 -17.11 -9.08
C TRP A 479 25.17 -17.77 -8.64
N ALA A 480 24.16 -17.76 -9.50
CA ALA A 480 22.81 -18.26 -9.22
C ALA A 480 22.73 -19.78 -9.05
N ALA A 481 23.51 -20.56 -9.82
CA ALA A 481 23.38 -22.02 -9.92
C ALA A 481 23.41 -22.80 -8.57
N GLN A 482 24.04 -22.24 -7.54
CA GLN A 482 24.12 -22.86 -6.20
C GLN A 482 23.37 -22.07 -5.11
N ARG A 483 22.75 -20.94 -5.46
CA ARG A 483 22.26 -19.94 -4.51
C ARG A 483 20.78 -19.61 -4.68
N THR A 484 20.18 -19.96 -5.81
CA THR A 484 18.80 -19.62 -6.15
C THR A 484 18.05 -20.84 -6.67
N VAL A 485 16.71 -20.73 -6.67
CA VAL A 485 15.82 -21.68 -7.34
C VAL A 485 15.55 -21.19 -8.75
N THR A 486 15.63 -22.06 -9.75
CA THR A 486 15.20 -21.71 -11.12
C THR A 486 13.71 -21.41 -11.13
N ALA A 487 13.31 -20.25 -11.66
CA ALA A 487 11.92 -19.76 -11.63
C ALA A 487 10.92 -20.64 -12.39
#